data_AF-A0A537U9S8-F1
#
_entry.id   AF-A0A537U9S8-F1
#
_cell.length_a   1.000
_cell.length_b   1.000
_cell.length_c   1.000
_cell.angle_alpha   90.00
_cell.angle_beta   90.00
_cell.angle_gamma   90.00
#
_symmetry.space_group_name_H-M   'P 1'
#
loop_
_entity.id
_entity.type
_entity.pdbx_description
1 polymer ?
#
loop_
_entity_poly.entity_id
_entity_poly.type
_entity_poly.pdbx_seq_one_letter_code
_entity_poly.pdbx_strand_id
1 'polypeptide(L)'
;MLANPASIAFGDKQVRHSFPIVEAFPNAFLGVLLEDADYQVIGRVSRGEKFDRIYERAVLTGRTHSLLEELGWKVPEMAEAIHTEALSLSRASHEKRAALVCLLTAACALVGNAEYVGDALGGWICLPPQKLWAPWARLAMMQRQATLQSVRPPFLSAPMLVSPHDIP
;
A
#
# COMPACT_ATOMS: atom_id res chain seq x y z
N MET A 1 32.88 20.41 3.14
CA MET A 1 31.74 19.52 2.85
C MET A 1 31.50 18.67 4.08
N LEU A 2 30.37 18.85 4.78
CA LEU A 2 30.00 18.01 5.91
C LEU A 2 29.69 16.61 5.37
N ALA A 3 30.30 15.58 5.96
CA ALA A 3 30.06 14.20 5.56
C ALA A 3 28.56 13.88 5.67
N ASN A 4 28.01 13.20 4.67
CA ASN A 4 26.62 12.76 4.69
C ASN A 4 26.42 11.86 5.95
N PRO A 5 25.47 12.18 6.85
CA PRO A 5 25.23 11.37 8.05
C PRO A 5 24.98 9.89 7.75
N ALA A 6 24.43 9.58 6.56
CA ALA A 6 24.23 8.22 6.10
C ALA A 6 25.55 7.45 5.95
N SER A 7 26.62 8.07 5.46
CA SER A 7 27.92 7.41 5.29
C SER A 7 28.54 6.95 6.63
N ILE A 8 28.28 7.67 7.73
CA ILE A 8 28.75 7.28 9.07
C ILE A 8 27.91 6.11 9.61
N ALA A 9 26.59 6.15 9.41
CA ALA A 9 25.68 5.11 9.89
C ALA A 9 25.80 3.78 9.13
N PHE A 10 26.16 3.82 7.85
CA PHE A 10 26.16 2.65 6.99
C PHE A 10 27.57 2.09 6.69
N GLY A 11 28.66 2.81 6.96
CA GLY A 11 30.04 2.30 6.78
C GLY A 11 30.27 1.79 5.34
N ASP A 12 30.80 0.57 5.21
CA ASP A 12 31.04 -0.09 3.92
C ASP A 12 29.78 -0.72 3.28
N LYS A 13 28.58 -0.48 3.84
CA LYS A 13 27.33 -1.05 3.29
C LYS A 13 26.97 -0.36 1.98
N GLN A 14 26.75 -1.17 0.95
CA GLN A 14 26.43 -0.72 -0.40
C GLN A 14 25.00 -0.17 -0.47
N VAL A 15 24.86 1.12 -0.79
CA VAL A 15 23.56 1.70 -1.18
C VAL A 15 23.17 1.15 -2.55
N ARG A 16 22.09 0.37 -2.61
CA ARG A 16 21.61 -0.24 -3.85
C ARG A 16 20.52 0.62 -4.47
N HIS A 17 20.86 1.31 -5.55
CA HIS A 17 19.94 2.22 -6.26
C HIS A 17 18.98 1.53 -7.24
N SER A 18 19.18 0.23 -7.51
CA SER A 18 18.53 -0.48 -8.62
C SER A 18 17.45 -1.48 -8.20
N PHE A 19 17.01 -1.48 -6.94
CA PHE A 19 15.94 -2.38 -6.46
C PHE A 19 14.77 -1.57 -5.88
N PRO A 20 13.53 -1.78 -6.35
CA PRO A 20 12.37 -1.18 -5.73
C PRO A 20 12.17 -1.77 -4.33
N ILE A 21 12.16 -0.92 -3.31
CA ILE A 21 11.75 -1.30 -1.95
C ILE A 21 10.25 -1.14 -1.89
N VAL A 22 9.55 -2.24 -1.65
CA VAL A 22 8.10 -2.23 -1.42
C VAL A 22 7.87 -2.02 0.07
N GLU A 23 7.43 -0.83 0.44
CA GLU A 23 7.02 -0.54 1.82
C GLU A 23 5.56 -0.98 2.02
N ALA A 24 5.33 -1.81 3.04
CA ALA A 24 3.99 -2.20 3.44
C ALA A 24 3.40 -1.13 4.36
N PHE A 25 2.17 -0.72 4.08
CA PHE A 25 1.42 0.22 4.91
C PHE A 25 0.19 -0.48 5.49
N PRO A 26 0.30 -1.17 6.65
CA PRO A 26 -0.72 -2.12 7.10
C PRO A 26 -2.13 -1.51 7.24
N ASN A 27 -2.21 -0.27 7.72
CA ASN A 27 -3.48 0.45 7.83
C ASN A 27 -4.13 0.75 6.48
N ALA A 28 -3.32 1.15 5.48
CA ALA A 28 -3.84 1.45 4.14
C ALA A 28 -4.21 0.16 3.42
N PHE A 29 -3.34 -0.86 3.50
CA PHE A 29 -3.51 -2.17 2.90
C PHE A 29 -4.82 -2.84 3.34
N LEU A 30 -5.07 -2.91 4.65
CA LEU A 30 -6.32 -3.46 5.17
C LEU A 30 -7.49 -2.50 5.01
N GLY A 31 -7.23 -1.19 5.13
CA GLY A 31 -8.27 -0.18 5.09
C GLY A 31 -9.06 -0.18 3.79
N VAL A 32 -8.37 -0.30 2.65
CA VAL A 32 -9.06 -0.33 1.34
C VAL A 32 -9.96 -1.55 1.17
N LEU A 33 -9.84 -2.60 2.00
CA LEU A 33 -10.70 -3.79 1.96
C LEU A 33 -11.99 -3.62 2.79
N LEU A 34 -12.08 -2.60 3.64
CA LEU A 34 -13.19 -2.39 4.57
C LEU A 34 -14.25 -1.45 4.01
N GLU A 35 -15.53 -1.79 4.23
CA GLU A 35 -16.67 -0.97 3.84
C GLU A 35 -16.88 0.21 4.82
N ASP A 36 -17.64 1.23 4.41
CA ASP A 36 -17.97 2.35 5.30
C ASP A 36 -18.64 1.88 6.61
N ALA A 37 -19.48 0.85 6.53
CA ALA A 37 -20.13 0.24 7.68
C ALA A 37 -19.13 -0.39 8.66
N ASP A 38 -18.01 -0.92 8.17
CA ASP A 38 -16.96 -1.50 9.02
C ASP A 38 -16.28 -0.42 9.86
N TYR A 39 -16.06 0.76 9.28
CA TYR A 39 -15.51 1.91 10.00
C TYR A 39 -16.48 2.46 11.05
N GLN A 40 -17.79 2.38 10.82
CA GLN A 40 -18.78 2.74 11.84
C GLN A 40 -18.71 1.79 13.05
N VAL A 41 -18.52 0.49 12.81
CA VAL A 41 -18.36 -0.52 13.88
C VAL A 41 -17.06 -0.32 14.65
N ILE A 42 -15.95 -0.01 13.96
CA ILE A 42 -14.66 0.29 14.59
C ILE A 42 -14.77 1.53 15.50
N GLY A 43 -15.52 2.54 15.05
CA GLY A 43 -15.78 3.75 15.82
C GLY A 43 -14.52 4.55 16.16
N ARG A 44 -14.58 5.28 17.28
CA ARG A 44 -13.41 6.02 17.79
C ARG A 44 -12.51 5.09 18.58
N VAL A 45 -11.24 5.07 18.21
CA VAL A 45 -10.20 4.22 18.79
C VAL A 45 -9.11 5.06 19.43
N SER A 46 -8.48 4.56 20.48
CA SER A 46 -7.38 5.26 21.13
C SER A 46 -6.16 5.30 20.20
N ARG A 47 -5.26 6.24 20.47
CA ARG A 47 -4.00 6.35 19.72
C ARG A 47 -3.22 5.03 19.85
N GLY A 48 -2.86 4.44 18.71
CA GLY A 48 -2.10 3.18 18.64
C GLY A 48 -2.95 1.93 18.41
N GLU A 49 -4.26 1.97 18.69
CA GLU A 49 -5.15 0.78 18.59
C GLU A 49 -5.82 0.64 17.22
N LYS A 50 -5.77 1.69 16.39
CA LYS A 50 -6.49 1.74 15.11
C LYS A 50 -6.14 0.57 14.20
N PHE A 51 -4.86 0.22 14.12
CA PHE A 51 -4.39 -0.90 13.29
C PHE A 51 -5.01 -2.22 13.75
N ASP A 52 -4.96 -2.49 15.06
CA ASP A 52 -5.49 -3.72 15.64
C ASP A 52 -6.98 -3.89 15.37
N ARG A 53 -7.75 -2.81 15.48
CA ARG A 53 -9.20 -2.81 15.19
C ARG A 53 -9.51 -3.01 13.72
N ILE A 54 -8.72 -2.41 12.83
CA ILE A 54 -8.84 -2.62 11.38
C ILE A 54 -8.52 -4.08 11.04
N TYR A 55 -7.46 -4.64 11.62
CA TYR A 55 -7.08 -6.03 11.45
C TYR A 55 -8.19 -6.99 11.91
N GLU A 56 -8.65 -6.82 13.16
CA GLU A 56 -9.74 -7.61 13.73
C GLU A 56 -10.97 -7.57 12.80
N ARG A 57 -11.37 -6.38 12.38
CA ARG A 57 -12.53 -6.21 11.51
C ARG A 57 -12.35 -6.88 10.15
N ALA A 58 -11.19 -6.73 9.53
CA ALA A 58 -10.89 -7.34 8.23
C ALA A 58 -10.92 -8.88 8.29
N VAL A 59 -10.46 -9.47 9.40
CA VAL A 59 -10.52 -10.92 9.61
C VAL A 59 -11.95 -11.39 9.88
N LEU A 60 -12.66 -10.75 10.83
CA LEU A 60 -14.00 -11.18 11.24
C LEU A 60 -15.06 -10.99 10.15
N THR A 61 -14.83 -10.09 9.19
CA THR A 61 -15.71 -9.88 8.03
C THR A 61 -15.26 -10.66 6.79
N GLY A 62 -14.27 -11.55 6.91
CA GLY A 62 -13.82 -12.43 5.85
C GLY A 62 -12.99 -11.76 4.75
N ARG A 63 -12.55 -10.50 4.91
CA ARG A 63 -11.77 -9.79 3.89
C ARG A 63 -10.40 -10.42 3.67
N THR A 64 -9.76 -10.86 4.75
CA THR A 64 -8.49 -11.58 4.65
C THR A 64 -8.64 -12.95 3.99
N HIS A 65 -9.78 -13.62 4.18
CA HIS A 65 -10.10 -14.87 3.49
C HIS A 65 -10.24 -14.65 1.99
N SER A 66 -11.04 -13.66 1.56
CA SER A 66 -11.17 -13.31 0.13
C SER A 66 -9.83 -12.92 -0.49
N LEU A 67 -8.93 -12.30 0.28
CA LEU A 67 -7.58 -12.02 -0.18
C LEU A 67 -6.74 -13.28 -0.36
N LEU A 68 -6.78 -14.24 0.57
CA LEU A 68 -6.08 -15.52 0.43
C LEU A 68 -6.60 -16.33 -0.77
N GLU A 69 -7.92 -16.35 -0.99
CA GLU A 69 -8.53 -16.95 -2.17
C GLU A 69 -8.02 -16.30 -3.45
N GLU A 70 -7.95 -14.96 -3.46
CA GLU A 70 -7.46 -14.21 -4.60
C GLU A 70 -5.99 -14.49 -4.93
N LEU A 71 -5.17 -14.70 -3.89
CA LEU A 71 -3.78 -15.08 -4.05
C LEU A 71 -3.60 -16.56 -4.43
N GLY A 72 -4.67 -17.34 -4.48
CA GLY A 72 -4.61 -18.79 -4.66
C GLY A 72 -3.91 -19.52 -3.50
N TRP A 73 -3.77 -18.86 -2.35
CA TRP A 73 -3.00 -19.36 -1.21
C TRP A 73 -3.88 -20.23 -0.31
N LYS A 74 -3.94 -21.52 -0.64
CA LYS A 74 -4.61 -22.56 0.15
C LYS A 74 -3.64 -23.13 1.20
N VAL A 75 -3.28 -22.31 2.18
CA VAL A 75 -2.42 -22.70 3.30
C VAL A 75 -3.24 -22.57 4.59
N PRO A 76 -3.88 -23.66 5.07
CA PRO A 76 -4.77 -23.62 6.23
C PRO A 76 -4.09 -23.03 7.48
N GLU A 77 -2.81 -23.29 7.67
CA GLU A 77 -2.00 -22.79 8.78
C GLU A 77 -1.89 -21.26 8.75
N MET A 78 -1.87 -20.65 7.55
CA MET A 78 -1.86 -19.20 7.39
C MET A 78 -3.21 -18.60 7.78
N ALA A 79 -4.31 -19.21 7.32
CA ALA A 79 -5.64 -18.76 7.66
C ALA A 79 -5.89 -18.86 9.18
N GLU A 80 -5.43 -19.95 9.80
CA GLU A 80 -5.51 -20.17 11.24
C GLU A 80 -4.67 -19.14 12.01
N ALA A 81 -3.43 -18.87 11.59
CA ALA A 81 -2.59 -17.86 12.21
C ALA A 81 -3.22 -16.46 12.15
N ILE A 82 -3.81 -16.10 11.00
CA ILE A 82 -4.51 -14.83 10.80
C ILE A 82 -5.70 -14.71 11.76
N HIS A 83 -6.49 -15.78 11.88
CA HIS A 83 -7.68 -15.82 12.74
C HIS A 83 -7.31 -15.80 14.23
N THR A 84 -6.36 -16.63 14.64
CA THR A 84 -5.85 -16.69 16.02
C THR A 84 -5.38 -15.32 16.49
N GLU A 85 -4.59 -14.61 15.69
CA GLU A 85 -4.08 -13.30 16.07
C GLU A 85 -5.17 -12.20 16.06
N ALA A 86 -6.29 -12.39 15.34
CA ALA A 86 -7.44 -11.48 15.43
C ALA A 86 -8.15 -11.58 16.79
N LEU A 87 -8.20 -12.77 17.40
CA LEU A 87 -8.87 -13.01 18.68
C LEU A 87 -7.98 -12.75 19.90
N SER A 88 -6.66 -12.64 19.72
CA SER A 88 -5.72 -12.37 20.81
C SER A 88 -5.83 -10.94 21.35
N LEU A 89 -5.79 -10.77 22.67
CA LEU A 89 -5.77 -9.44 23.32
C LEU A 89 -4.35 -8.99 23.75
N SER A 90 -3.31 -9.79 23.47
CA SER A 90 -1.95 -9.52 23.94
C SER A 90 -1.23 -8.45 23.10
N ARG A 91 -0.32 -7.68 23.71
CA ARG A 91 0.52 -6.72 22.96
C ARG A 91 1.41 -7.40 21.91
N ALA A 92 1.90 -8.61 22.19
CA ALA A 92 2.68 -9.40 21.23
C ALA A 92 1.89 -9.69 19.94
N SER A 93 0.55 -9.75 20.01
CA SER A 93 -0.27 -9.92 18.81
C SER A 93 -0.26 -8.72 17.89
N HIS A 94 -0.01 -7.50 18.38
CA HIS A 94 0.12 -6.32 17.51
C HIS A 94 1.26 -6.47 16.50
N GLU A 95 2.43 -6.90 16.98
CA GLU A 95 3.62 -7.11 16.13
C GLU A 95 3.40 -8.26 15.14
N LYS A 96 2.75 -9.34 15.58
CA LYS A 96 2.40 -10.46 14.71
C LYS A 96 1.38 -10.09 13.64
N ARG A 97 0.34 -9.32 14.00
CA ARG A 97 -0.64 -8.78 13.03
C ARG A 97 0.07 -7.93 11.97
N ALA A 98 0.99 -7.06 12.40
CA ALA A 98 1.78 -6.26 11.46
C ALA A 98 2.62 -7.15 10.54
N ALA A 99 3.31 -8.16 11.09
CA ALA A 99 4.09 -9.11 10.31
C ALA A 99 3.23 -9.91 9.30
N LEU A 100 2.04 -10.35 9.70
CA LEU A 100 1.10 -11.05 8.82
C LEU A 100 0.63 -10.15 7.66
N VAL A 101 0.33 -8.89 7.93
CA VAL A 101 -0.05 -7.93 6.86
C VAL A 101 1.11 -7.62 5.94
N CYS A 102 2.34 -7.50 6.46
CA CYS A 102 3.54 -7.36 5.65
C CYS A 102 3.73 -8.58 4.74
N LEU A 103 3.52 -9.80 5.25
CA LEU A 103 3.58 -11.02 4.46
C LEU A 103 2.52 -11.05 3.35
N LEU A 104 1.27 -10.67 3.66
CA LEU A 104 0.20 -10.56 2.66
C LEU A 104 0.53 -9.51 1.58
N THR A 105 1.14 -8.38 1.98
CA THR A 105 1.59 -7.35 1.05
C THR A 105 2.66 -7.89 0.11
N ALA A 106 3.66 -8.60 0.66
CA ALA A 106 4.71 -9.23 -0.11
C ALA A 106 4.15 -10.32 -1.05
N ALA A 107 3.16 -11.08 -0.61
CA ALA A 107 2.49 -12.10 -1.42
C ALA A 107 1.76 -11.48 -2.62
N CYS A 108 1.04 -10.37 -2.42
CA CYS A 108 0.40 -9.63 -3.52
C CYS A 108 1.42 -9.18 -4.56
N ALA A 109 2.56 -8.64 -4.10
CA ALA A 109 3.64 -8.21 -4.98
C ALA A 109 4.27 -9.39 -5.74
N LEU A 110 4.50 -10.53 -5.06
CA LEU A 110 5.08 -11.73 -5.65
C LEU A 110 4.18 -12.33 -6.74
N VAL A 111 2.86 -12.36 -6.52
CA VAL A 111 1.88 -12.87 -7.49
C VAL A 111 1.69 -11.90 -8.67
N GLY A 112 2.09 -10.64 -8.53
CA GLY A 112 1.94 -9.61 -9.56
C GLY A 112 0.55 -8.98 -9.62
N ASN A 113 -0.27 -9.18 -8.58
CA ASN A 113 -1.64 -8.63 -8.48
C ASN A 113 -1.73 -7.46 -7.48
N ALA A 114 -0.61 -6.97 -6.96
CA ALA A 114 -0.57 -5.78 -6.12
C ALA A 114 -0.88 -4.52 -6.93
N GLU A 115 -1.55 -3.58 -6.27
CA GLU A 115 -1.77 -2.24 -6.80
C GLU A 115 -0.75 -1.28 -6.20
N TYR A 116 -0.11 -0.48 -7.05
CA TYR A 116 0.88 0.51 -6.61
C TYR A 116 0.29 1.92 -6.77
N VAL A 117 0.10 2.60 -5.65
CA VAL A 117 -0.53 3.93 -5.60
C VAL A 117 0.47 4.95 -5.11
N GLY A 118 0.71 6.00 -5.88
CA GLY A 118 1.69 7.02 -5.54
C GLY A 118 2.25 7.72 -6.76
N ASP A 119 3.41 8.36 -6.59
CA ASP A 119 4.15 9.02 -7.66
C ASP A 119 5.65 9.09 -7.34
N ALA A 120 6.44 9.62 -8.27
CA ALA A 120 7.89 9.70 -8.13
C ALA A 120 8.37 10.67 -7.02
N LEU A 121 7.52 11.59 -6.57
CA LEU A 121 7.85 12.57 -5.53
C LEU A 121 7.48 12.06 -4.13
N GLY A 122 6.28 11.48 -3.99
CA GLY A 122 5.73 10.98 -2.74
C GLY A 122 6.05 9.52 -2.42
N GLY A 123 6.60 8.79 -3.39
CA GLY A 123 6.81 7.35 -3.29
C GLY A 123 5.55 6.54 -3.63
N TRP A 124 5.65 5.23 -3.47
CA TRP A 124 4.62 4.27 -3.85
C TRP A 124 4.16 3.45 -2.65
N ILE A 125 2.85 3.26 -2.52
CA ILE A 125 2.22 2.40 -1.55
C ILE A 125 1.77 1.13 -2.28
N CYS A 126 2.15 -0.03 -1.75
CA CYS A 126 1.66 -1.32 -2.22
C CYS A 126 0.35 -1.69 -1.50
N LEU A 127 -0.70 -1.95 -2.28
CA LEU A 127 -2.05 -2.25 -1.85
C LEU A 127 -2.52 -3.60 -2.41
N PRO A 128 -3.55 -4.22 -1.82
CA PRO A 128 -4.10 -5.47 -2.33
C PRO A 128 -4.74 -5.27 -3.72
N PRO A 129 -5.08 -6.35 -4.44
CA PRO A 129 -5.72 -6.29 -5.75
C PRO A 129 -6.98 -5.39 -5.75
N GLN A 130 -7.09 -4.48 -6.72
CA GLN A 130 -8.15 -3.44 -6.75
C GLN A 130 -9.57 -4.01 -6.69
N LYS A 131 -9.78 -5.19 -7.24
CA LYS A 131 -11.10 -5.84 -7.27
C LYS A 131 -11.63 -6.21 -5.87
N LEU A 132 -10.75 -6.31 -4.88
CA LEU A 132 -11.12 -6.56 -3.48
C LEU A 132 -11.41 -5.28 -2.70
N TRP A 133 -11.14 -4.11 -3.28
CA TRP A 133 -11.31 -2.85 -2.57
C TRP A 133 -12.79 -2.57 -2.30
N ALA A 134 -13.08 -1.82 -1.25
CA ALA A 134 -14.41 -1.28 -1.02
C ALA A 134 -14.75 -0.23 -2.10
N PRO A 135 -16.05 0.03 -2.36
CA PRO A 135 -16.48 1.00 -3.37
C PRO A 135 -15.89 2.39 -3.15
N TRP A 136 -15.81 2.87 -1.90
CA TRP A 136 -15.25 4.19 -1.58
C TRP A 136 -13.79 4.31 -2.03
N ALA A 137 -12.98 3.26 -1.83
CA ALA A 137 -11.56 3.27 -2.16
C ALA A 137 -11.35 3.28 -3.68
N ARG A 138 -12.14 2.50 -4.42
CA ARG A 138 -12.14 2.55 -5.90
C ARG A 138 -12.55 3.92 -6.42
N LEU A 139 -13.61 4.51 -5.87
CA LEU A 139 -14.09 5.84 -6.28
C LEU A 139 -13.04 6.92 -6.02
N ALA A 140 -12.41 6.90 -4.84
CA ALA A 140 -11.35 7.84 -4.50
C ALA A 140 -10.16 7.75 -5.49
N MET A 141 -9.79 6.54 -5.89
CA MET A 141 -8.75 6.31 -6.88
C MET A 141 -9.13 6.86 -8.26
N MET A 142 -10.35 6.59 -8.73
CA MET A 142 -10.86 7.10 -10.00
C MET A 142 -10.89 8.64 -10.02
N GLN A 143 -11.35 9.26 -8.95
CA GLN A 143 -11.37 10.72 -8.80
C GLN A 143 -9.96 11.32 -8.82
N ARG A 144 -9.01 10.66 -8.16
CA ARG A 144 -7.61 11.10 -8.16
C ARG A 144 -7.01 11.02 -9.55
N GLN A 145 -7.25 9.93 -10.28
CA GLN A 145 -6.78 9.76 -11.66
C GLN A 145 -7.37 10.82 -12.60
N ALA A 146 -8.69 11.07 -12.51
CA ALA A 146 -9.34 12.11 -13.30
C ALA A 146 -8.77 13.51 -13.03
N THR A 147 -8.50 13.82 -11.76
CA THR A 147 -7.86 15.09 -11.36
C THR A 147 -6.49 15.23 -12.01
N LEU A 148 -5.65 14.20 -11.95
CA LEU A 148 -4.31 14.21 -12.56
C LEU A 148 -4.37 14.36 -14.10
N GLN A 149 -5.39 13.80 -14.76
CA GLN A 149 -5.59 13.96 -16.20
C GLN A 149 -6.11 15.36 -16.58
N SER A 150 -6.94 15.98 -15.74
CA SER A 150 -7.44 17.34 -15.97
C SER A 150 -6.38 18.42 -15.75
N VAL A 151 -5.36 18.14 -14.93
CA VAL A 151 -4.19 19.00 -14.76
C VAL A 151 -3.22 18.68 -15.90
N ARG A 152 -3.52 19.19 -17.12
CA ARG A 152 -2.48 19.27 -18.17
C ARG A 152 -1.35 20.16 -17.63
N PRO A 153 -0.08 19.73 -17.64
CA PRO A 153 1.01 20.65 -17.35
C PRO A 153 0.97 21.80 -18.38
N PRO A 154 1.19 23.06 -17.97
CA PRO A 154 1.20 24.19 -18.92
C PRO A 154 2.32 24.14 -19.97
N PHE A 155 3.16 23.11 -19.98
CA PHE A 155 4.33 23.03 -20.84
C PHE A 155 4.29 21.77 -21.69
N LEU A 156 3.43 21.76 -22.72
CA LEU A 156 3.63 21.01 -23.97
C LEU A 156 2.68 21.57 -25.05
N SER A 157 2.67 22.90 -25.20
CA SER A 157 2.01 23.57 -26.33
C SER A 157 3.00 24.47 -27.06
N ALA A 158 3.92 23.87 -27.80
CA ALA A 158 4.43 24.42 -29.05
C ALA A 158 5.29 23.35 -29.75
N PRO A 159 4.96 22.91 -30.98
CA PRO A 159 5.96 22.32 -31.84
C PRO A 159 6.93 23.45 -32.24
N MET A 160 8.22 23.32 -31.92
CA MET A 160 9.23 24.16 -32.57
C MET A 160 9.30 23.78 -34.05
N LEU A 161 8.60 24.53 -34.88
CA LEU A 161 8.93 24.64 -36.30
C LEU A 161 10.31 25.32 -36.37
N VAL A 162 11.36 24.53 -36.53
CA VAL A 162 12.65 25.05 -37.00
C VAL A 162 12.54 25.14 -38.51
N SER A 163 12.40 26.36 -39.03
CA SER A 163 12.48 26.64 -40.47
C SER A 163 13.94 26.55 -40.92
N PRO A 164 14.27 25.82 -42.00
CA PRO A 164 15.65 25.59 -42.41
C PRO A 164 16.15 26.72 -43.33
N HIS A 165 16.15 27.96 -42.88
CA HIS A 165 16.86 29.06 -43.57
C HIS A 165 17.17 30.14 -42.54
N ASP A 166 18.33 30.05 -41.89
CA ASP A 166 19.06 31.19 -41.31
C ASP A 166 20.44 30.72 -40.83
N ILE A 167 21.39 30.64 -41.79
CA ILE A 167 22.83 30.72 -41.52
C ILE A 167 23.42 31.61 -42.61
N PRO A 168 23.88 32.83 -42.29
CA PRO A 168 25.05 33.42 -42.92
C PRO A 168 26.34 32.98 -42.20
#